data_AF-A0A944XSQ1-F1
#
_entry.id   AF-A0A944XSQ1-F1
#
_cell.length_a   1.000
_cell.length_b   1.000
_cell.length_c   1.000
_cell.angle_alpha   90.00
_cell.angle_beta   90.00
_cell.angle_gamma   90.00
#
_symmetry.space_group_name_H-M   'P 1'
#
loop_
_entity.id
_entity.type
_entity.pdbx_description
1 polymer ?
#
loop_
_entity_poly.entity_id
_entity_poly.type
_entity_poly.pdbx_seq_one_letter_code
_entity_poly.pdbx_strand_id
1 'polypeptide(L)'
;MIPVYGRDLINKYFRTEQIIYHVFVIKGYDDESQEFITQEPATRFGLDYRYKYDIVMNAMHDFRPNDTQNGRKVAVFTRKEIITSGNTDGDSDGLTKSEELKHKTILWLDDSDGDGYSDREEVIHGYSPILNEVGFKNGTIIKSPTSPHIYMIERHMKRKIRSMRVMRNHGWTMKDVVEVSQKFIDFKLKEGKMLNE
;
A
#
# COMPACT_ATOMS: atom_id res chain seq x y z
N MET A 1 4.31 17.32 2.25
CA MET A 1 5.13 18.07 3.22
C MET A 1 4.25 19.05 3.98
N ILE A 2 4.48 19.17 5.28
CA ILE A 2 3.71 20.04 6.18
C ILE A 2 4.66 21.06 6.81
N PRO A 3 4.55 22.35 6.46
CA PRO A 3 5.19 23.41 7.20
C PRO A 3 4.49 23.64 8.53
N VAL A 4 5.29 23.85 9.57
CA VAL A 4 4.79 24.10 10.92
C VAL A 4 5.55 25.21 11.61
N TYR A 5 4.86 25.81 12.57
CA TYR A 5 5.50 26.52 13.66
C TYR A 5 6.12 25.50 14.63
N GLY A 6 7.45 25.35 14.57
CA GLY A 6 8.15 24.24 15.22
C GLY A 6 8.00 24.17 16.75
N ARG A 7 7.66 25.28 17.41
CA ARG A 7 7.40 25.32 18.85
C ARG A 7 6.16 24.53 19.26
N ASP A 8 5.14 24.50 18.39
CA ASP A 8 3.85 23.86 18.67
C ASP A 8 3.81 22.39 18.19
N LEU A 9 4.82 21.93 17.44
CA LEU A 9 4.88 20.55 16.93
C LEU A 9 5.18 19.52 18.04
N ILE A 10 5.64 19.94 19.22
CA ILE A 10 5.89 19.14 20.45
C ILE A 10 6.43 17.72 20.15
N ASN A 11 7.76 17.59 20.07
CA ASN A 11 8.44 16.31 19.87
C ASN A 11 9.45 16.04 20.98
N LYS A 12 9.44 14.81 21.51
CA LYS A 12 10.33 14.38 22.60
C LYS A 12 11.83 14.34 22.24
N TYR A 13 12.19 14.34 20.96
CA TYR A 13 13.55 14.14 20.47
C TYR A 13 14.22 15.41 19.92
N PHE A 14 13.50 16.53 19.79
CA PHE A 14 14.11 17.81 19.43
C PHE A 14 13.69 18.93 20.37
N ARG A 15 14.55 19.95 20.48
CA ARG A 15 14.29 21.14 21.29
C ARG A 15 13.36 22.08 20.52
N THR A 16 12.07 21.76 20.49
CA THR A 16 11.00 22.49 19.76
C THR A 16 11.04 24.00 19.99
N GLU A 17 11.38 24.44 21.21
CA GLU A 17 11.44 25.85 21.63
C GLU A 17 12.40 26.71 20.78
N GLN A 18 13.42 26.10 20.20
CA GLN A 18 14.44 26.77 19.38
C GLN A 18 14.08 26.79 17.89
N ILE A 19 13.00 26.11 17.48
CA ILE A 19 12.63 25.91 16.08
C ILE A 19 11.40 26.78 15.77
N ILE A 20 11.63 27.90 15.09
CA ILE A 20 10.56 28.83 14.70
C ILE A 20 9.80 28.30 13.47
N TYR A 21 10.48 27.59 12.58
CA TYR A 21 9.89 27.05 11.37
C TYR A 21 10.49 25.68 11.07
N HIS A 22 9.62 24.74 10.73
CA HIS A 22 10.01 23.37 10.45
C HIS A 22 9.15 22.76 9.37
N VAL A 23 9.68 21.77 8.66
CA VAL A 23 8.94 21.04 7.65
C VAL A 23 9.24 19.56 7.75
N PHE A 24 8.20 18.74 7.74
CA PHE A 24 8.31 17.28 7.72
C PHE A 24 7.38 16.67 6.67
N VAL A 25 7.55 15.38 6.39
CA VAL A 25 6.73 14.62 5.44
C VAL A 25 5.76 13.74 6.23
N ILE A 26 4.48 13.82 5.93
CA ILE A 26 3.49 12.80 6.31
C ILE A 26 3.49 11.74 5.21
N LYS A 27 3.62 10.47 5.58
CA LYS A 27 3.55 9.33 4.66
C LYS A 27 2.37 8.40 4.90
N GLY A 28 1.67 8.56 6.03
CA GLY A 28 0.50 7.76 6.36
C GLY A 28 -0.33 8.39 7.47
N TYR A 29 -1.51 7.82 7.66
CA TYR A 29 -2.43 8.14 8.73
C TYR A 29 -3.02 6.85 9.28
N ASP A 30 -3.14 6.79 10.61
CA ASP A 30 -3.72 5.66 11.33
C ASP A 30 -5.06 6.12 11.93
N ASP A 31 -6.17 5.63 11.35
CA ASP A 31 -7.52 6.00 11.75
C ASP A 31 -7.87 5.53 13.18
N GLU A 32 -7.29 4.44 13.66
CA GLU A 32 -7.60 3.89 14.99
C GLU A 32 -6.98 4.75 16.09
N SER A 33 -5.71 5.13 15.91
CA SER A 33 -4.97 5.94 16.89
C SER A 33 -5.09 7.45 16.68
N GLN A 34 -5.63 7.90 15.54
CA GLN A 34 -5.71 9.31 15.15
C GLN A 34 -4.32 9.97 15.07
N GLU A 35 -3.35 9.25 14.48
CA GLU A 35 -1.96 9.68 14.37
C GLU A 35 -1.47 9.76 12.92
N PHE A 36 -0.69 10.78 12.63
CA PHE A 36 0.09 10.87 11.40
C PHE A 36 1.40 10.10 11.56
N ILE A 37 1.74 9.31 10.54
CA ILE A 37 3.03 8.64 10.41
C ILE A 37 3.93 9.52 9.54
N THR A 38 5.07 9.93 10.09
CA THR A 38 5.93 10.95 9.48
C THR A 38 7.35 10.47 9.19
N GLN A 39 8.05 11.26 8.38
CA GLN A 39 9.49 11.25 8.23
C GLN A 39 10.02 12.58 8.76
N GLU A 40 10.52 12.55 9.99
CA GLU A 40 10.94 13.72 10.74
C GLU A 40 12.45 13.98 10.55
N PRO A 41 12.85 15.11 9.96
CA PRO A 41 14.28 15.43 9.86
C PRO A 41 14.85 15.85 11.23
N ALA A 42 16.17 15.97 11.31
CA ALA A 42 16.92 16.43 12.50
C ALA A 42 16.93 15.48 13.73
N THR A 43 16.40 14.26 13.63
CA THR A 43 16.52 13.23 14.66
C THR A 43 16.81 11.85 14.05
N ARG A 44 17.63 11.05 14.74
CA ARG A 44 17.84 9.63 14.38
C ARG A 44 16.58 8.76 14.61
N PHE A 45 15.57 9.31 15.27
CA PHE A 45 14.29 8.66 15.58
C PHE A 45 13.15 9.14 14.67
N GLY A 46 13.49 9.74 13.53
CA GLY A 46 12.51 10.40 12.68
C GLY A 46 11.76 9.49 11.72
N LEU A 47 12.28 8.29 11.49
CA LEU A 47 11.62 7.26 10.70
C LEU A 47 10.36 6.78 11.42
N ASP A 48 9.20 6.91 10.76
CA ASP A 48 7.90 6.48 11.29
C ASP A 48 7.54 7.17 12.61
N TYR A 49 8.02 8.40 12.82
CA TYR A 49 7.63 9.16 14.00
C TYR A 49 6.11 9.45 13.94
N ARG A 50 5.45 9.36 15.09
CA ARG A 50 4.00 9.51 15.20
C ARG A 50 3.65 10.80 15.93
N TYR A 51 2.83 11.62 15.27
CA TYR A 51 2.20 12.77 15.90
C TYR A 51 0.69 12.58 15.94
N LYS A 52 0.06 13.00 17.04
CA LYS A 52 -1.39 13.10 17.07
C LYS A 52 -1.89 14.10 16.04
N TYR A 53 -3.08 13.81 15.50
CA TYR A 53 -3.75 14.65 14.53
C TYR A 53 -3.84 16.11 14.99
N ASP A 54 -4.32 16.35 16.21
CA ASP A 54 -4.52 17.67 16.79
C ASP A 54 -3.21 18.47 16.91
N ILE A 55 -2.12 17.83 17.32
CA ILE A 55 -0.79 18.46 17.43
C ILE A 55 -0.34 18.98 16.05
N VAL A 56 -0.42 18.14 15.01
CA VAL A 56 -0.02 18.56 13.66
C VAL A 56 -0.93 19.66 13.14
N MET A 57 -2.24 19.51 13.30
CA MET A 57 -3.20 20.50 12.82
C MET A 57 -3.05 21.84 13.54
N ASN A 58 -2.68 21.85 14.82
CA ASN A 58 -2.40 23.06 15.57
C ASN A 58 -1.10 23.71 15.14
N ALA A 59 -0.02 22.93 15.00
CA ALA A 59 1.29 23.45 14.61
C ALA A 59 1.38 23.90 13.15
N MET A 60 0.47 23.45 12.28
CA MET A 60 0.50 23.72 10.84
C MET A 60 0.36 25.20 10.52
N HIS A 61 1.47 25.81 10.10
CA HIS A 61 1.56 27.21 9.71
C HIS A 61 2.65 27.41 8.66
N ASP A 62 2.33 28.14 7.59
CA ASP A 62 3.29 28.60 6.60
C ASP A 62 4.28 29.60 7.21
N PHE A 63 5.45 29.72 6.59
CA PHE A 63 6.47 30.63 7.06
C PHE A 63 5.99 32.09 6.94
N ARG A 64 6.00 32.80 8.06
CA ARG A 64 5.76 34.24 8.11
C ARG A 64 6.83 34.89 8.99
N PRO A 65 7.70 35.75 8.45
CA PRO A 65 8.78 36.37 9.23
C PRO A 65 8.24 37.01 10.52
N ASN A 66 8.82 36.63 11.66
CA ASN A 66 8.45 37.07 13.01
C ASN A 66 7.00 36.77 13.47
N ASP A 67 6.21 36.04 12.70
CA ASP A 67 4.80 35.77 13.01
C ASP A 67 4.30 34.42 12.46
N THR A 68 5.19 33.41 12.43
CA THR A 68 4.87 32.07 11.89
C THR A 68 3.66 31.44 12.60
N GLN A 69 3.45 31.66 13.90
CA GLN A 69 2.28 31.14 14.64
C GLN A 69 0.92 31.61 14.07
N ASN A 70 0.90 32.71 13.31
CA ASN A 70 -0.29 33.23 12.64
C ASN A 70 -0.17 33.08 11.11
N GLY A 71 0.78 32.28 10.64
CA GLY A 71 0.91 31.89 9.24
C GLY A 71 -0.32 31.11 8.79
N ARG A 72 -0.66 31.20 7.50
CA ARG A 72 -1.76 30.41 6.94
C ARG A 72 -1.45 28.93 7.08
N LYS A 73 -2.44 28.12 7.43
CA LYS A 73 -2.28 26.65 7.41
C LYS A 73 -2.20 26.19 5.95
N VAL A 74 -1.08 25.59 5.56
CA VAL A 74 -0.86 25.08 4.20
C VAL A 74 -0.26 23.68 4.25
N ALA A 75 -0.55 22.89 3.23
CA ALA A 75 0.05 21.58 3.03
C ALA A 75 0.47 21.46 1.56
N VAL A 76 1.66 20.90 1.33
CA VAL A 76 2.15 20.60 -0.02
C VAL A 76 1.93 19.11 -0.27
N PHE A 77 1.03 18.81 -1.19
CA PHE A 77 0.79 17.46 -1.66
C PHE A 77 1.67 17.19 -2.89
N THR A 78 2.50 16.16 -2.81
CA THR A 78 3.22 15.63 -3.96
C THR A 78 2.52 14.36 -4.40
N ARG A 79 2.23 14.25 -5.69
CA ARG A 79 1.91 12.96 -6.32
C ARG A 79 3.12 12.50 -7.08
N LYS A 80 3.31 11.19 -7.18
CA LYS A 80 4.25 10.62 -8.12
C LYS A 80 3.76 10.97 -9.52
N GLU A 81 4.51 11.80 -10.22
CA GLU A 81 4.21 12.20 -11.59
C GLU A 81 5.37 11.80 -12.48
N ILE A 82 5.09 10.98 -13.49
CA ILE A 82 6.10 10.52 -14.44
C ILE A 82 5.80 11.16 -15.79
N ILE A 83 5.75 12.50 -15.82
CA ILE A 83 5.40 13.24 -17.04
C ILE A 83 6.59 13.24 -18.02
N THR A 84 7.82 13.34 -17.52
CA THR A 84 9.03 13.47 -18.35
C THR A 84 9.70 12.14 -18.68
N SER A 85 9.50 11.11 -17.85
CA SER A 85 10.14 9.80 -18.02
C SER A 85 9.14 8.65 -18.09
N GLY A 86 7.86 8.94 -18.37
CA GLY A 86 6.78 7.94 -18.36
C GLY A 86 7.04 6.79 -19.33
N ASN A 87 7.70 7.10 -20.46
CA ASN A 87 8.04 6.14 -21.51
C ASN A 87 9.43 5.50 -21.32
N THR A 88 10.14 5.83 -20.25
CA THR A 88 11.38 5.11 -19.90
C THR A 88 11.02 3.86 -19.13
N ASP A 89 11.82 2.83 -19.31
CA ASP A 89 11.78 1.57 -18.59
C ASP A 89 12.87 1.62 -17.49
N GLY A 90 12.47 1.42 -16.23
CA GLY A 90 13.31 1.71 -15.07
C GLY A 90 14.23 0.56 -14.67
N ASP A 91 13.75 -0.67 -14.79
CA ASP A 91 14.44 -1.92 -14.47
C ASP A 91 14.75 -2.78 -15.70
N SER A 92 14.32 -2.35 -16.88
CA SER A 92 14.55 -3.02 -18.17
C SER A 92 13.81 -4.34 -18.32
N ASP A 93 12.67 -4.53 -17.63
CA ASP A 93 11.78 -5.69 -17.80
C ASP A 93 10.95 -5.61 -19.09
N GLY A 94 10.80 -4.40 -19.63
CA GLY A 94 10.05 -4.06 -20.83
C GLY A 94 8.66 -3.45 -20.57
N LEU A 95 8.32 -3.10 -19.33
CA LEU A 95 7.25 -2.18 -18.98
C LEU A 95 7.82 -0.77 -18.87
N THR A 96 7.12 0.20 -19.47
CA THR A 96 7.42 1.60 -19.20
C THR A 96 6.97 1.97 -17.79
N LYS A 97 7.60 2.96 -17.17
CA LYS A 97 7.19 3.48 -15.86
C LYS A 97 5.72 3.88 -15.79
N SER A 98 5.13 4.29 -16.91
CA SER A 98 3.71 4.61 -17.00
C SER A 98 2.81 3.37 -16.93
N GLU A 99 3.23 2.26 -17.52
CA GLU A 99 2.54 0.96 -17.46
C GLU A 99 2.70 0.35 -16.08
N GLU A 100 3.89 0.39 -15.51
CA GLU A 100 4.14 -0.07 -14.15
C GLU A 100 3.24 0.62 -13.12
N LEU A 101 3.10 1.95 -13.20
CA LEU A 101 2.15 2.67 -12.35
C LEU A 101 0.70 2.23 -12.54
N LYS A 102 0.31 1.87 -13.75
CA LYS A 102 -1.03 1.38 -14.07
C LYS A 102 -1.26 -0.02 -13.47
N HIS A 103 -0.23 -0.86 -13.48
CA HIS A 103 -0.22 -2.19 -12.89
C HIS A 103 0.10 -2.20 -11.38
N LYS A 104 0.50 -1.04 -10.84
CA LYS A 104 0.92 -0.81 -9.45
C LYS A 104 2.21 -1.56 -9.05
N THR A 105 3.07 -1.82 -10.03
CA THR A 105 4.37 -2.44 -9.86
C THR A 105 5.44 -1.42 -9.44
N ILE A 106 6.64 -1.89 -9.16
CA ILE A 106 7.76 -1.13 -8.58
C ILE A 106 8.74 -0.75 -9.70
N LEU A 107 8.85 0.55 -9.98
CA LEU A 107 9.61 1.15 -11.11
C LEU A 107 11.09 0.82 -11.31
N TRP A 108 11.67 0.02 -10.44
CA TRP A 108 13.10 -0.24 -10.39
C TRP A 108 13.36 -1.69 -9.98
N LEU A 109 12.34 -2.55 -10.13
CA LEU A 109 12.39 -3.94 -9.75
C LEU A 109 11.58 -4.77 -10.77
N ASP A 110 12.32 -5.54 -11.56
CA ASP A 110 11.82 -6.46 -12.62
C ASP A 110 10.72 -7.42 -12.14
N ASP A 111 10.76 -7.84 -10.87
CA ASP A 111 9.80 -8.75 -10.24
C ASP A 111 9.30 -8.11 -8.93
N SER A 112 8.13 -7.47 -8.99
CA SER A 112 7.61 -6.64 -7.89
C SER A 112 7.14 -7.45 -6.68
N ASP A 113 6.72 -8.70 -6.87
CA ASP A 113 6.21 -9.55 -5.79
C ASP A 113 7.15 -10.68 -5.37
N GLY A 114 8.26 -10.85 -6.08
CA GLY A 114 9.35 -11.76 -5.78
C GLY A 114 9.00 -13.22 -6.03
N ASP A 115 8.08 -13.52 -6.95
CA ASP A 115 7.67 -14.89 -7.26
C ASP A 115 8.50 -15.59 -8.35
N GLY A 116 9.40 -14.85 -8.98
CA GLY A 116 10.34 -15.32 -9.98
C GLY A 116 9.89 -15.12 -11.43
N TYR A 117 8.77 -14.44 -11.67
CA TYR A 117 8.36 -13.94 -12.99
C TYR A 117 8.52 -12.42 -13.04
N SER A 118 8.86 -11.87 -14.20
CA SER A 118 8.90 -10.40 -14.32
C SER A 118 7.50 -9.80 -14.42
N ASP A 119 7.36 -8.57 -13.98
CA ASP A 119 6.10 -7.81 -14.01
C ASP A 119 5.51 -7.80 -15.43
N ARG A 120 6.35 -7.57 -16.44
CA ARG A 120 5.95 -7.67 -17.85
C ARG A 120 5.40 -9.04 -18.21
N GLU A 121 6.09 -10.11 -17.84
CA GLU A 121 5.69 -11.47 -18.20
C GLU A 121 4.31 -11.80 -17.64
N GLU A 122 4.06 -11.42 -16.39
CA GLU A 122 2.78 -11.61 -15.74
C GLU A 122 1.67 -10.80 -16.40
N VAL A 123 1.94 -9.53 -16.72
CA VAL A 123 0.98 -8.66 -17.43
C VAL A 123 0.59 -9.27 -18.78
N ILE A 124 1.55 -9.77 -19.55
CA ILE A 124 1.30 -10.38 -20.88
C ILE A 124 0.45 -11.66 -20.75
N HIS A 125 0.72 -12.48 -19.75
CA HIS A 125 0.04 -13.76 -19.56
C HIS A 125 -1.25 -13.66 -18.75
N GLY A 126 -1.52 -12.50 -18.15
CA GLY A 126 -2.72 -12.22 -17.36
C GLY A 126 -2.67 -12.77 -15.93
N TYR A 127 -1.46 -12.85 -15.35
CA TYR A 127 -1.22 -13.09 -13.92
C TYR A 127 -1.14 -11.75 -13.16
N SER A 128 -0.83 -11.78 -11.87
CA SER A 128 -0.87 -10.60 -10.99
C SER A 128 0.54 -10.13 -10.62
N PRO A 129 1.06 -9.02 -11.19
CA PRO A 129 2.44 -8.56 -10.99
C PRO A 129 2.72 -7.92 -9.62
N ILE A 130 1.87 -8.18 -8.64
CA ILE A 130 1.93 -7.58 -7.29
C ILE A 130 1.54 -8.59 -6.21
N LEU A 131 1.30 -9.85 -6.58
CA LEU A 131 0.83 -10.88 -5.68
C LEU A 131 1.36 -12.24 -6.12
N ASN A 132 2.31 -12.75 -5.34
CA ASN A 132 2.90 -14.07 -5.57
C ASN A 132 1.82 -15.17 -5.58
N GLU A 133 1.42 -15.61 -6.77
CA GLU A 133 0.32 -16.57 -6.93
C GLU A 133 0.81 -18.02 -6.76
N VAL A 134 2.11 -18.26 -6.88
CA VAL A 134 2.71 -19.61 -6.80
C VAL A 134 2.97 -20.08 -5.37
N GLY A 135 2.99 -19.18 -4.38
CA GLY A 135 3.37 -19.44 -3.00
C GLY A 135 2.23 -19.77 -2.02
N PHE A 136 0.99 -19.94 -2.48
CA PHE A 136 -0.15 -20.11 -1.56
C PHE A 136 -0.12 -21.42 -0.76
N LYS A 137 -0.39 -21.31 0.53
CA LYS A 137 -0.53 -22.45 1.45
C LYS A 137 -1.89 -23.13 1.29
N ASN A 138 -1.98 -24.39 1.72
CA ASN A 138 -3.25 -25.08 1.84
C ASN A 138 -4.16 -24.36 2.84
N GLY A 139 -5.44 -24.23 2.50
CA GLY A 139 -6.45 -23.50 3.29
C GLY A 139 -6.64 -22.05 2.89
N THR A 140 -5.80 -21.50 2.00
CA THR A 140 -6.00 -20.13 1.49
C THR A 140 -7.30 -20.03 0.70
N ILE A 141 -8.07 -18.98 0.97
CA ILE A 141 -9.32 -18.68 0.27
C ILE A 141 -9.03 -17.63 -0.79
N ILE A 142 -9.44 -17.92 -2.02
CA ILE A 142 -9.16 -17.09 -3.19
C ILE A 142 -10.44 -16.77 -3.95
N LYS A 143 -10.45 -15.63 -4.64
CA LYS A 143 -11.45 -15.30 -5.67
C LYS A 143 -10.81 -14.50 -6.80
N SER A 144 -11.43 -14.54 -7.98
CA SER A 144 -11.08 -13.60 -9.04
C SER A 144 -11.97 -12.36 -8.99
N PRO A 145 -11.47 -11.15 -9.30
CA PRO A 145 -12.34 -9.97 -9.44
C PRO A 145 -13.38 -10.11 -10.56
N THR A 146 -13.15 -10.98 -11.54
CA THR A 146 -14.07 -11.19 -12.68
C THR A 146 -15.08 -12.31 -12.44
N SER A 147 -15.01 -13.01 -11.30
CA SER A 147 -15.85 -14.16 -10.99
C SER A 147 -16.52 -14.02 -9.61
N PRO A 148 -17.83 -14.31 -9.48
CA PRO A 148 -18.51 -14.28 -8.18
C PRO A 148 -18.15 -15.49 -7.30
N HIS A 149 -17.34 -16.42 -7.80
CA HIS A 149 -17.03 -17.68 -7.13
C HIS A 149 -15.82 -17.57 -6.22
N ILE A 150 -15.96 -18.13 -5.02
CA ILE A 150 -14.89 -18.23 -4.03
C ILE A 150 -14.42 -19.69 -3.98
N TYR A 151 -13.10 -19.87 -3.88
CA TYR A 151 -12.47 -21.18 -3.81
C TYR A 151 -11.54 -21.27 -2.60
N MET A 152 -11.36 -22.48 -2.07
CA MET A 152 -10.28 -22.80 -1.14
C MET A 152 -9.21 -23.60 -1.87
N ILE A 153 -7.94 -23.25 -1.66
CA ILE A 153 -6.79 -24.01 -2.16
C ILE A 153 -6.55 -25.21 -1.24
N GLU A 154 -6.53 -26.41 -1.79
CA GLU A 154 -6.17 -27.62 -1.06
C GLU A 154 -5.37 -28.58 -1.97
N ARG A 155 -4.10 -28.81 -1.64
CA ARG A 155 -3.20 -29.72 -2.37
C ARG A 155 -3.16 -29.43 -3.87
N HIS A 156 -2.99 -28.16 -4.25
CA HIS A 156 -3.03 -27.67 -5.65
C HIS A 156 -4.38 -27.86 -6.37
N MET A 157 -5.46 -28.04 -5.61
CA MET A 157 -6.83 -28.05 -6.13
C MET A 157 -7.60 -26.83 -5.66
N LYS A 158 -8.52 -26.35 -6.49
CA LYS A 158 -9.53 -25.36 -6.10
C LYS A 158 -10.81 -26.08 -5.67
N ARG A 159 -11.24 -25.84 -4.43
CA ARG A 159 -12.52 -26.33 -3.91
C ARG A 159 -13.49 -25.17 -3.84
N LYS A 160 -14.50 -25.20 -4.72
CA LYS A 160 -15.52 -24.15 -4.76
C LYS A 160 -16.30 -24.09 -3.45
N ILE A 161 -16.38 -22.90 -2.85
CA ILE A 161 -17.20 -22.63 -1.66
C ILE A 161 -18.60 -22.27 -2.15
N ARG A 162 -19.60 -23.09 -1.78
CA ARG A 162 -20.96 -22.99 -2.33
C ARG A 162 -21.66 -21.69 -1.99
N SER A 163 -21.46 -21.19 -0.78
CA SER A 163 -22.18 -20.02 -0.29
C SER A 163 -21.44 -19.36 0.88
N MET A 164 -21.83 -18.12 1.16
CA MET A 164 -21.40 -17.40 2.36
C MET A 164 -21.74 -18.13 3.67
N ARG A 165 -22.76 -19.02 3.67
CA ARG A 165 -23.08 -19.84 4.85
C ARG A 165 -21.97 -20.85 5.14
N VAL A 166 -21.47 -21.54 4.12
CA VAL A 166 -20.35 -22.49 4.26
C VAL A 166 -19.09 -21.77 4.75
N MET A 167 -18.84 -20.57 4.21
CA MET A 167 -17.71 -19.74 4.64
C MET A 167 -17.79 -19.39 6.13
N ARG A 168 -18.95 -18.92 6.61
CA ARG A 168 -19.18 -18.61 8.03
C ARG A 168 -19.13 -19.83 8.94
N ASN A 169 -19.64 -20.98 8.49
CA ASN A 169 -19.58 -22.23 9.25
C ASN A 169 -18.13 -22.68 9.50
N HIS A 170 -17.21 -22.34 8.60
CA HIS A 170 -15.77 -22.57 8.75
C HIS A 170 -15.03 -21.41 9.45
N GLY A 171 -15.76 -20.39 9.93
CA GLY A 171 -15.17 -19.24 10.62
C GLY A 171 -14.49 -18.22 9.71
N TRP A 172 -14.66 -18.35 8.38
CA TRP A 172 -14.05 -17.46 7.41
C TRP A 172 -14.93 -16.25 7.08
N THR A 173 -14.29 -15.13 6.82
CA THR A 173 -14.90 -13.84 6.47
C THR A 173 -14.37 -13.34 5.13
N MET A 174 -15.00 -12.31 4.56
CA MET A 174 -14.51 -11.69 3.31
C MET A 174 -13.12 -11.06 3.47
N LYS A 175 -12.67 -10.77 4.70
CA LYS A 175 -11.33 -10.26 4.98
C LYS A 175 -10.25 -11.32 4.75
N ASP A 176 -10.62 -12.60 4.79
CA ASP A 176 -9.71 -13.73 4.62
C ASP A 176 -9.56 -14.13 3.13
N VAL A 177 -10.33 -13.50 2.24
CA VAL A 177 -10.35 -13.83 0.81
C VAL A 177 -9.29 -13.02 0.08
N VAL A 178 -8.34 -13.71 -0.53
CA VAL A 178 -7.30 -13.12 -1.38
C VAL A 178 -7.84 -13.00 -2.81
N GLU A 179 -7.68 -11.83 -3.42
CA GLU A 179 -8.00 -11.65 -4.85
C GLU A 179 -6.82 -12.10 -5.71
N VAL A 180 -7.06 -12.99 -6.67
CA VAL A 180 -6.06 -13.56 -7.57
C VAL A 180 -6.51 -13.43 -9.03
N SER A 181 -5.58 -13.60 -9.96
CA SER A 181 -5.82 -13.64 -11.39
C SER A 181 -6.75 -14.80 -11.76
N GLN A 182 -7.62 -14.57 -12.75
CA GLN A 182 -8.48 -15.63 -13.27
C GLN A 182 -7.65 -16.74 -13.93
N LYS A 183 -6.52 -16.38 -14.55
CA LYS A 183 -5.58 -17.32 -15.18
C LYS A 183 -4.98 -18.30 -14.17
N PHE A 184 -4.62 -17.82 -12.98
CA PHE A 184 -4.15 -18.68 -11.90
C PHE A 184 -5.21 -19.73 -11.52
N ILE A 185 -6.46 -19.30 -11.30
CA ILE A 185 -7.56 -20.21 -10.95
C ILE A 185 -7.79 -21.25 -12.05
N ASP A 186 -7.70 -20.87 -13.31
CA ASP A 186 -8.06 -21.75 -14.43
C ASP A 186 -6.95 -22.73 -14.82
N PHE A 187 -5.69 -22.30 -14.76
CA PHE A 187 -4.57 -23.08 -15.31
C PHE A 187 -3.63 -23.66 -14.25
N LYS A 188 -3.51 -23.05 -13.06
CA LYS A 188 -2.59 -23.50 -12.01
C LYS A 188 -3.26 -24.40 -10.97
N LEU A 189 -4.60 -24.38 -10.88
CA LEU A 189 -5.36 -25.19 -9.92
C LEU A 189 -6.25 -26.23 -10.61
N LYS A 190 -6.19 -27.48 -10.13
CA LYS A 190 -7.09 -28.56 -10.57
C LYS A 190 -8.45 -28.46 -9.88
N GLU A 191 -9.51 -28.95 -10.53
CA GLU A 191 -10.83 -28.99 -9.90
C GLU A 191 -10.88 -30.00 -8.73
N GLY A 192 -11.30 -29.52 -7.56
CA GLY A 192 -11.49 -30.32 -6.35
C GLY A 192 -12.98 -30.51 -6.01
N LYS A 193 -13.26 -31.40 -5.05
CA LYS A 193 -14.63 -31.58 -4.54
C LYS A 193 -15.15 -30.28 -3.92
N MET A 194 -16.35 -29.88 -4.30
CA MET A 194 -17.02 -28.70 -3.76
C MET A 194 -17.15 -28.78 -2.22
N LEU A 195 -16.99 -27.63 -1.56
CA LEU A 195 -17.27 -27.50 -0.13
C LEU A 195 -18.76 -27.20 0.07
N ASN A 196 -19.43 -28.16 0.70
CA ASN A 196 -20.82 -28.07 1.11
C ASN A 196 -20.90 -27.91 2.64
N GLU A 197 -22.11 -27.76 3.14
CA GLU A 197 -22.42 -27.71 4.58
C GLU A 197 -21.83 -28.87 5.39
#